data_AF-A0A1H4QDG9-F1
#
_entry.id   AF-A0A1H4QDG9-F1
#
_cell.length_a   1.000
_cell.length_b   1.000
_cell.length_c   1.000
_cell.angle_alpha   90.00
_cell.angle_beta   90.00
_cell.angle_gamma   90.00
#
_symmetry.space_group_name_H-M   'P 1'
#
loop_
_entity.id
_entity.type
_entity.pdbx_description
1 polymer ?
#
loop_
_entity_poly.entity_id
_entity_poly.type
_entity_poly.pdbx_seq_one_letter_code
_entity_poly.pdbx_strand_id
1 'polypeptide(L)'
;MTSGPPRLPRGLVPLLVVSVVVLLVTWGLAQGVWLTNLHNGLLALAFALVGAYVLHQRRHHPEGVLLLATGVVQAVMFWGRQVGHTGDPTSVPVRWAAWLGVWPIALGIALVTLAVVAYPDGRLPSPRWRPVVAVIAVLATTCSTLSLLWPVEYDAAGVSVPHPFAGPAPDAVVAAWSALAHPSYLVLQLLWPAAIWLRWRSATGGVRRQLAWLLLAAAAAVLVLVVGLVGWRTPTPGLLAATLVPVVAGLAVVHGQHAAAYAALTWMSRRGPAADDLPTDLAHATSGAMGAPASVWLGTAERLQVVGTWPAVDADPSPVAAADLPVGSRLVALSDDRVGALVVDRDGPLSLAEVRLLDDLAAQAALVLEHLTLGELVGCRPGPVVGLTPREQEVLELMADGLSNAAICERLHLSIKTVEPAVGSVFAKLQLHQQPDTNRRVLAVLAYLRSVEGLAPARREE
;
A
#
# COMPACT_ATOMS: atom_id res chain seq x y z
N MET A 1 8.62 -39.60 -4.41
CA MET A 1 8.56 -38.24 -4.96
C MET A 1 7.27 -38.12 -5.77
N THR A 2 6.18 -37.68 -5.15
CA THR A 2 4.92 -37.42 -5.85
C THR A 2 5.00 -36.01 -6.44
N SER A 3 5.35 -35.91 -7.71
CA SER A 3 5.25 -34.67 -8.47
C SER A 3 3.79 -34.24 -8.53
N GLY A 4 3.41 -33.27 -7.70
CA GLY A 4 2.09 -32.65 -7.78
C GLY A 4 1.82 -32.08 -9.17
N PRO A 5 0.54 -31.90 -9.54
CA PRO A 5 0.17 -31.46 -10.88
C PRO A 5 0.86 -30.13 -11.23
N PRO A 6 1.24 -29.92 -12.50
CA PRO A 6 1.94 -28.72 -12.94
C PRO A 6 1.10 -27.48 -12.59
N ARG A 7 1.64 -26.64 -11.71
CA ARG A 7 1.01 -25.35 -11.37
C ARG A 7 1.22 -24.43 -12.56
N LEU A 8 0.13 -23.91 -13.13
CA LEU A 8 0.20 -22.92 -14.21
C LEU A 8 1.14 -21.77 -13.83
N PRO A 9 1.93 -21.24 -14.78
CA PRO A 9 2.82 -20.12 -14.52
C PRO A 9 2.06 -18.91 -13.97
N ARG A 10 2.68 -18.22 -13.01
CA ARG A 10 2.09 -17.05 -12.34
C ARG A 10 1.65 -16.02 -13.38
N GLY A 11 0.39 -15.59 -13.29
CA GLY A 11 -0.14 -14.54 -14.16
C GLY A 11 -0.63 -15.00 -15.54
N LEU A 12 -0.55 -16.30 -15.87
CA LEU A 12 -1.04 -16.80 -17.18
C LEU A 12 -2.52 -16.48 -17.42
N VAL A 13 -3.38 -16.71 -16.43
CA VAL A 13 -4.82 -16.45 -16.56
C VAL A 13 -5.11 -14.95 -16.78
N PRO A 14 -4.62 -14.01 -15.94
CA PRO A 14 -4.76 -12.59 -16.23
C PRO A 14 -4.20 -12.16 -17.59
N LEU A 15 -3.07 -12.73 -18.03
CA LEU A 15 -2.47 -12.42 -19.33
C LEU A 15 -3.34 -12.88 -20.50
N LEU A 16 -3.92 -14.08 -20.41
CA LEU A 16 -4.86 -14.59 -21.42
C LEU A 16 -6.11 -13.71 -21.49
N VAL A 17 -6.65 -13.31 -20.33
CA VAL A 17 -7.82 -12.41 -20.27
C VAL A 17 -7.49 -11.05 -20.90
N VAL A 18 -6.33 -10.46 -20.58
CA VAL A 18 -5.88 -9.21 -21.20
C VAL A 18 -5.71 -9.37 -22.71
N SER A 19 -5.16 -10.50 -23.18
CA SER A 19 -5.02 -10.77 -24.62
C SER A 19 -6.37 -10.76 -25.33
N VAL A 20 -7.41 -11.36 -24.72
CA VAL A 20 -8.78 -11.34 -25.25
C VAL A 20 -9.35 -9.91 -25.27
N VAL A 21 -9.13 -9.14 -24.20
CA VAL A 21 -9.57 -7.73 -24.13
C VAL A 21 -8.89 -6.89 -25.23
N VAL A 22 -7.58 -7.03 -25.41
CA VAL A 22 -6.82 -6.34 -26.47
C VAL A 22 -7.35 -6.74 -27.84
N LEU A 23 -7.63 -8.02 -28.07
CA LEU A 23 -8.19 -8.50 -29.34
C LEU A 23 -9.58 -7.91 -29.61
N LEU A 24 -10.48 -7.86 -28.62
CA LEU A 24 -11.81 -7.25 -28.77
C LEU A 24 -11.72 -5.75 -29.05
N VAL A 25 -10.85 -5.02 -28.34
CA VAL A 25 -10.69 -3.57 -28.55
C VAL A 25 -10.05 -3.27 -29.90
N THR A 26 -9.01 -4.02 -30.30
CA THR A 26 -8.38 -3.84 -31.62
C THR A 26 -9.33 -4.20 -32.75
N TRP A 27 -10.13 -5.27 -32.60
CA TRP A 27 -11.17 -5.61 -33.58
C TRP A 27 -12.25 -4.53 -33.65
N GLY A 28 -12.72 -4.01 -32.52
CA GLY A 28 -13.65 -2.87 -32.50
C GLY A 28 -13.06 -1.69 -33.27
N LEU A 29 -11.83 -1.25 -32.95
CA LEU A 29 -11.17 -0.15 -33.64
C LEU A 29 -10.97 -0.39 -35.14
N ALA A 30 -10.79 -1.64 -35.57
CA ALA A 30 -10.68 -2.00 -36.98
C ALA A 30 -11.99 -1.77 -37.76
N GLN A 31 -13.14 -1.64 -37.08
CA GLN A 31 -14.40 -1.22 -37.71
C GLN A 31 -14.49 0.29 -37.94
N GLY A 32 -13.54 1.08 -37.42
CA GLY A 32 -13.51 2.54 -37.49
C GLY A 32 -13.55 3.21 -36.12
N VAL A 33 -13.35 4.53 -36.09
CA VAL A 33 -13.33 5.33 -34.86
C VAL A 33 -14.68 5.98 -34.63
N TRP A 34 -15.40 5.49 -33.62
CA TRP A 34 -16.64 6.12 -33.14
C TRP A 34 -16.38 6.86 -31.83
N LEU A 35 -16.25 8.18 -31.92
CA LEU A 35 -15.72 9.02 -30.85
C LEU A 35 -16.51 8.92 -29.53
N THR A 36 -17.83 8.79 -29.60
CA THR A 36 -18.68 8.69 -28.39
C THR A 36 -18.54 7.33 -27.70
N ASN A 37 -18.09 6.27 -28.39
CA ASN A 37 -17.87 4.95 -27.81
C ASN A 37 -16.40 4.67 -27.47
N LEU A 38 -15.46 5.47 -27.98
CA LEU A 38 -14.01 5.30 -27.79
C LEU A 38 -13.60 5.14 -26.31
N HIS A 39 -14.24 5.89 -25.41
CA HIS A 39 -13.96 5.83 -23.98
C HIS A 39 -14.20 4.42 -23.38
N ASN A 40 -15.18 3.65 -23.88
CA ASN A 40 -15.44 2.29 -23.40
C ASN A 40 -14.27 1.35 -23.74
N GLY A 41 -13.70 1.46 -24.94
CA GLY A 41 -12.52 0.68 -25.34
C GLY A 41 -11.27 1.04 -24.53
N LEU A 42 -11.07 2.33 -24.25
CA LEU A 42 -9.97 2.79 -23.39
C LEU A 42 -10.17 2.36 -21.93
N LEU A 43 -11.39 2.43 -21.40
CA LEU A 43 -11.73 1.91 -20.07
C LEU A 43 -11.50 0.40 -20.01
N ALA A 44 -11.87 -0.34 -21.04
CA ALA A 44 -11.64 -1.78 -21.12
C ALA A 44 -10.15 -2.13 -20.95
N LEU A 45 -9.28 -1.45 -21.72
CA LEU A 45 -7.84 -1.61 -21.61
C LEU A 45 -7.33 -1.19 -20.23
N ALA A 46 -7.72 -0.02 -19.75
CA ALA A 46 -7.26 0.51 -18.47
C ALA A 46 -7.62 -0.44 -17.31
N PHE A 47 -8.89 -0.86 -17.20
CA PHE A 47 -9.34 -1.78 -16.18
C PHE A 47 -8.68 -3.17 -16.29
N ALA A 48 -8.60 -3.73 -17.50
CA ALA A 48 -8.03 -5.07 -17.68
C ALA A 48 -6.52 -5.11 -17.42
N LEU A 49 -5.76 -4.16 -17.95
CA LEU A 49 -4.31 -4.08 -17.75
C LEU A 49 -3.97 -3.84 -16.28
N VAL A 50 -4.68 -2.92 -15.63
CA VAL A 50 -4.48 -2.62 -14.21
C VAL A 50 -4.89 -3.82 -13.35
N GLY A 51 -6.04 -4.43 -13.60
CA GLY A 51 -6.50 -5.61 -12.87
C GLY A 51 -5.51 -6.77 -12.98
N ALA A 52 -4.99 -7.03 -14.19
CA ALA A 52 -3.95 -8.02 -14.41
C ALA A 52 -2.62 -7.67 -13.71
N TYR A 53 -2.22 -6.39 -13.73
CA TYR A 53 -1.04 -5.91 -13.02
C TYR A 53 -1.17 -6.12 -11.51
N VAL A 54 -2.30 -5.74 -10.92
CA VAL A 54 -2.59 -5.96 -9.49
C VAL A 54 -2.56 -7.46 -9.17
N LEU A 55 -3.18 -8.32 -9.98
CA LEU A 55 -3.18 -9.77 -9.75
C LEU A 55 -1.81 -10.43 -9.95
N HIS A 56 -0.96 -9.86 -10.81
CA HIS A 56 0.42 -10.29 -10.99
C HIS A 56 1.26 -9.98 -9.74
N GLN A 57 1.07 -8.79 -9.16
CA GLN A 57 1.80 -8.34 -7.96
C GLN A 57 1.24 -8.96 -6.66
N ARG A 58 -0.08 -9.11 -6.58
CA ARG A 58 -0.84 -9.59 -5.40
C ARG A 58 -1.82 -10.69 -5.83
N ARG A 59 -1.39 -11.95 -5.68
CA ARG A 59 -2.21 -13.11 -6.06
C ARG A 59 -3.51 -13.11 -5.25
N HIS A 60 -4.64 -13.37 -5.90
CA HIS A 60 -5.98 -13.42 -5.29
C HIS A 60 -6.47 -12.09 -4.69
N HIS A 61 -5.88 -10.96 -5.08
CA HIS A 61 -6.34 -9.66 -4.61
C HIS A 61 -7.75 -9.36 -5.17
N PRO A 62 -8.78 -9.21 -4.32
CA PRO A 62 -10.17 -9.08 -4.78
C PRO A 62 -10.39 -7.87 -5.68
N GLU A 63 -9.73 -6.75 -5.39
CA GLU A 63 -9.78 -5.55 -6.24
C GLU A 63 -9.25 -5.84 -7.66
N GLY A 64 -8.16 -6.62 -7.79
CA GLY A 64 -7.60 -6.96 -9.09
C GLY A 64 -8.56 -7.81 -9.93
N VAL A 65 -9.33 -8.68 -9.28
CA VAL A 65 -10.39 -9.47 -9.94
C VAL A 65 -11.53 -8.58 -10.41
N LEU A 66 -12.01 -7.66 -9.57
CA LEU A 66 -13.08 -6.72 -9.92
C LEU A 66 -12.68 -5.84 -11.11
N LEU A 67 -11.46 -5.29 -11.09
CA LEU A 67 -10.92 -4.48 -12.17
C LEU A 67 -10.79 -5.31 -13.47
N LEU A 68 -10.24 -6.52 -13.40
CA LEU A 68 -10.11 -7.39 -14.57
C LEU A 68 -11.48 -7.75 -15.17
N ALA A 69 -12.46 -8.10 -14.33
CA ALA A 69 -13.83 -8.41 -14.76
C ALA A 69 -14.52 -7.19 -15.40
N THR A 70 -14.31 -6.00 -14.84
CA THR A 70 -14.81 -4.73 -15.40
C THR A 70 -14.22 -4.51 -16.80
N GLY A 71 -12.92 -4.72 -16.97
CA GLY A 71 -12.24 -4.58 -18.26
C GLY A 71 -12.81 -5.53 -19.33
N VAL A 72 -13.11 -6.77 -18.96
CA VAL A 72 -13.74 -7.76 -19.87
C VAL A 72 -15.13 -7.29 -20.32
N VAL A 73 -15.99 -6.89 -19.39
CA VAL A 73 -17.35 -6.42 -19.72
C VAL A 73 -17.28 -5.19 -20.63
N GLN A 74 -16.40 -4.24 -20.32
CA GLN A 74 -16.18 -3.04 -21.15
C GLN A 74 -15.67 -3.39 -22.56
N ALA A 75 -14.79 -4.39 -22.68
CA ALA A 75 -14.26 -4.82 -23.99
C ALA A 75 -15.36 -5.42 -24.88
N VAL A 76 -16.21 -6.27 -24.31
CA VAL A 76 -17.36 -6.87 -25.01
C VAL A 76 -18.35 -5.79 -25.42
N MET A 77 -18.66 -4.86 -24.52
CA MET A 77 -19.55 -3.73 -24.79
C MET A 77 -19.01 -2.85 -25.92
N PHE A 78 -17.74 -2.45 -25.82
CA PHE A 78 -17.08 -1.62 -26.84
C PHE A 78 -17.12 -2.29 -28.21
N TRP A 79 -16.63 -3.53 -28.32
CA TRP A 79 -16.60 -4.29 -29.57
C TRP A 79 -17.99 -4.48 -30.15
N GLY A 80 -18.94 -4.95 -29.34
CA GLY A 80 -20.29 -5.26 -29.81
C GLY A 80 -21.02 -4.04 -30.34
N ARG A 81 -20.92 -2.91 -29.63
CA ARG A 81 -21.48 -1.63 -30.10
C ARG A 81 -20.79 -1.12 -31.35
N GLN A 82 -19.48 -1.30 -31.47
CA GLN A 82 -18.73 -0.86 -32.64
C GLN A 82 -19.17 -1.63 -33.89
N VAL A 83 -19.25 -2.96 -33.80
CA VAL A 83 -19.77 -3.83 -34.87
C VAL A 83 -21.22 -3.49 -35.18
N GLY A 84 -22.07 -3.29 -34.17
CA GLY A 84 -23.46 -2.92 -34.35
C GLY A 84 -23.68 -1.52 -34.94
N HIS A 85 -22.73 -0.61 -34.79
CA HIS A 85 -22.84 0.75 -35.32
C HIS A 85 -22.45 0.83 -36.80
N THR A 86 -21.45 0.06 -37.23
CA THR A 86 -20.88 0.14 -38.58
C THR A 86 -21.26 -1.01 -39.50
N GLY A 87 -21.69 -2.14 -38.93
CA GLY A 87 -21.99 -3.36 -39.67
C GLY A 87 -23.34 -3.32 -40.39
N ASP A 88 -23.50 -4.20 -41.38
CA ASP A 88 -24.75 -4.39 -42.10
C ASP A 88 -25.88 -4.83 -41.14
N PRO A 89 -26.98 -4.05 -40.99
CA PRO A 89 -28.09 -4.38 -40.11
C PRO A 89 -28.82 -5.69 -40.45
N THR A 90 -28.72 -6.16 -41.70
CA THR A 90 -29.32 -7.42 -42.14
C THR A 90 -28.49 -8.64 -41.75
N SER A 91 -27.22 -8.43 -41.39
CA SER A 91 -26.28 -9.49 -41.02
C SER A 91 -26.59 -10.05 -39.64
N VAL A 92 -26.85 -11.36 -39.59
CA VAL A 92 -27.12 -12.09 -38.33
C VAL A 92 -25.95 -12.00 -37.34
N PRO A 93 -24.67 -12.21 -37.74
CA PRO A 93 -23.53 -12.01 -36.84
C PRO A 93 -23.46 -10.59 -36.24
N VAL A 94 -23.75 -9.55 -37.04
CA VAL A 94 -23.70 -8.15 -36.58
C VAL A 94 -24.77 -7.90 -35.51
N ARG A 95 -25.99 -8.41 -35.71
CA ARG A 95 -27.08 -8.32 -34.72
C ARG A 95 -26.70 -8.94 -33.37
N TRP A 96 -26.06 -10.11 -33.39
CA TRP A 96 -25.62 -10.77 -32.15
C TRP A 96 -24.46 -10.06 -31.47
N ALA A 97 -23.50 -9.54 -32.23
CA ALA A 97 -22.43 -8.71 -31.69
C ALA A 97 -22.98 -7.44 -31.03
N ALA A 98 -23.90 -6.74 -31.71
CA ALA A 98 -24.57 -5.57 -31.19
C ALA A 98 -25.34 -5.87 -29.89
N TRP A 99 -26.07 -6.97 -29.86
CA TRP A 99 -26.78 -7.42 -28.66
C TRP A 99 -25.84 -7.66 -27.48
N LEU A 100 -24.74 -8.40 -27.67
CA LEU A 100 -23.69 -8.56 -26.66
C LEU A 100 -23.09 -7.22 -26.21
N GLY A 101 -23.09 -6.23 -27.11
CA GLY A 101 -22.57 -4.88 -26.85
C GLY A 101 -23.45 -4.02 -25.93
N VAL A 102 -24.74 -4.32 -25.82
CA VAL A 102 -25.73 -3.41 -25.20
C VAL A 102 -26.12 -3.87 -23.81
N TRP A 103 -26.67 -5.08 -23.67
CA TRP A 103 -27.29 -5.55 -22.41
C TRP A 103 -26.36 -5.59 -21.17
N PRO A 104 -25.03 -5.78 -21.29
CA PRO A 104 -24.15 -5.84 -20.11
C PRO A 104 -23.90 -4.49 -19.43
N ILE A 105 -24.41 -3.37 -19.94
CA ILE A 105 -24.12 -2.03 -19.42
C ILE A 105 -24.42 -1.86 -17.93
N ALA A 106 -25.56 -2.36 -17.44
CA ALA A 106 -25.91 -2.30 -16.03
C ALA A 106 -24.94 -3.14 -15.16
N LEU A 107 -24.45 -4.27 -15.68
CA LEU A 107 -23.41 -5.07 -15.02
C LEU A 107 -22.07 -4.33 -14.99
N GLY A 108 -21.70 -3.65 -16.08
CA GLY A 108 -20.50 -2.83 -16.14
C GLY A 108 -20.51 -1.70 -15.10
N ILE A 109 -21.63 -0.97 -14.98
CA ILE A 109 -21.80 0.08 -13.97
C ILE A 109 -21.74 -0.50 -12.54
N ALA A 110 -22.35 -1.67 -12.32
CA ALA A 110 -22.29 -2.35 -11.04
C ALA A 110 -20.86 -2.77 -10.67
N LEU A 111 -20.11 -3.35 -11.61
CA LEU A 111 -18.72 -3.75 -11.38
C LEU A 111 -17.81 -2.55 -11.05
N VAL A 112 -17.94 -1.44 -11.79
CA VAL A 112 -17.23 -0.19 -11.47
C VAL A 112 -17.61 0.30 -10.08
N THR A 113 -18.90 0.27 -9.73
CA THR A 113 -19.35 0.69 -8.40
C THR A 113 -18.77 -0.19 -7.30
N LEU A 114 -18.76 -1.52 -7.50
CA LEU A 114 -18.21 -2.45 -6.54
C LEU A 114 -16.69 -2.28 -6.39
N ALA A 115 -15.97 -2.00 -7.48
CA ALA A 115 -14.54 -1.66 -7.41
C ALA A 115 -14.35 -0.40 -6.55
N VAL A 116 -15.07 0.69 -6.79
CA VAL A 116 -14.96 1.93 -6.00
C VAL A 116 -15.32 1.72 -4.52
N VAL A 117 -16.38 0.96 -4.22
CA VAL A 117 -16.81 0.66 -2.84
C VAL A 117 -15.80 -0.22 -2.11
N ALA A 118 -15.17 -1.15 -2.83
CA ALA A 118 -14.25 -2.13 -2.25
C ALA A 118 -12.78 -1.65 -2.19
N TYR A 119 -12.44 -0.63 -2.97
CA TYR A 119 -11.12 -0.02 -3.08
C TYR A 119 -10.56 0.49 -1.75
N PRO A 120 -9.24 0.38 -1.47
CA PRO A 120 -8.21 -0.24 -2.29
C PRO A 120 -8.06 -1.75 -2.10
N ASP A 121 -8.55 -2.31 -1.00
CA ASP A 121 -8.21 -3.68 -0.57
C ASP A 121 -9.19 -4.75 -1.07
N GLY A 122 -10.18 -4.35 -1.86
CA GLY A 122 -11.31 -5.17 -2.32
C GLY A 122 -12.21 -5.68 -1.18
N ARG A 123 -12.27 -4.96 -0.06
CA ARG A 123 -13.14 -5.25 1.10
C ARG A 123 -14.21 -4.19 1.26
N LEU A 124 -15.38 -4.57 1.79
CA LEU A 124 -16.43 -3.58 2.07
C LEU A 124 -16.05 -2.68 3.26
N PRO A 125 -16.51 -1.41 3.30
CA PRO A 125 -16.21 -0.50 4.41
C PRO A 125 -16.64 -1.03 5.77
N SER A 126 -17.77 -1.75 5.83
CA SER A 126 -18.23 -2.48 7.00
C SER A 126 -19.19 -3.61 6.61
N PRO A 127 -19.51 -4.56 7.51
CA PRO A 127 -20.48 -5.63 7.22
C PRO A 127 -21.88 -5.13 6.84
N ARG A 128 -22.24 -3.90 7.26
CA ARG A 128 -23.52 -3.25 6.95
C ARG A 128 -23.68 -2.89 5.47
N TRP A 129 -22.60 -2.99 4.68
CA TRP A 129 -22.62 -2.76 3.24
C TRP A 129 -23.02 -4.01 2.43
N ARG A 130 -23.13 -5.20 3.06
CA ARG A 130 -23.57 -6.42 2.36
C ARG A 130 -24.96 -6.27 1.73
N PRO A 131 -25.99 -5.71 2.41
CA PRO A 131 -27.28 -5.44 1.79
C PRO A 131 -27.19 -4.46 0.62
N VAL A 132 -26.32 -3.44 0.71
CA VAL A 132 -26.11 -2.48 -0.38
C VAL A 132 -25.58 -3.18 -1.63
N VAL A 133 -24.57 -4.06 -1.47
CA VAL A 133 -24.03 -4.88 -2.57
C VAL A 133 -25.11 -5.80 -3.16
N ALA A 134 -25.95 -6.41 -2.32
CA ALA A 134 -27.05 -7.24 -2.79
C ALA A 134 -28.06 -6.43 -3.63
N VAL A 135 -28.41 -5.22 -3.19
CA VAL A 135 -29.29 -4.30 -3.95
C VAL A 135 -28.66 -3.93 -5.29
N ILE A 136 -27.37 -3.59 -5.32
CA ILE A 136 -26.65 -3.30 -6.58
C ILE A 136 -26.71 -4.49 -7.52
N ALA A 137 -26.46 -5.70 -7.02
CA ALA A 137 -26.48 -6.92 -7.83
C ALA A 137 -27.88 -7.23 -8.39
N VAL A 138 -28.93 -7.12 -7.56
CA VAL A 138 -30.33 -7.32 -8.00
C VAL A 138 -30.73 -6.30 -9.03
N LEU A 139 -30.41 -5.03 -8.79
CA LEU A 139 -30.73 -3.93 -9.71
C LEU A 139 -30.03 -4.11 -11.05
N ALA A 140 -28.72 -4.38 -11.03
CA ALA A 140 -27.93 -4.61 -12.23
C ALA A 140 -28.44 -5.81 -13.03
N THR A 141 -28.72 -6.93 -12.35
CA THR A 141 -29.25 -8.14 -12.99
C THR A 141 -30.63 -7.89 -13.59
N THR A 142 -31.51 -7.17 -12.88
CA THR A 142 -32.86 -6.84 -13.36
C THR A 142 -32.78 -5.96 -14.61
N CYS A 143 -32.07 -4.83 -14.55
CA CYS A 143 -31.93 -3.92 -15.69
C CYS A 143 -31.26 -4.62 -16.89
N SER A 144 -30.20 -5.39 -16.62
CA SER A 144 -29.49 -6.18 -17.62
C SER A 144 -30.39 -7.23 -18.28
N THR A 145 -31.28 -7.87 -17.54
CA THR A 145 -32.22 -8.87 -18.07
C THR A 145 -33.31 -8.23 -18.92
N LEU A 146 -33.82 -7.06 -18.53
CA LEU A 146 -34.77 -6.32 -19.37
C LEU A 146 -34.14 -5.93 -20.71
N SER A 147 -32.88 -5.47 -20.69
CA SER A 147 -32.10 -5.12 -21.89
C SER A 147 -31.67 -6.33 -22.73
N LEU A 148 -31.48 -7.49 -22.09
CA LEU A 148 -31.22 -8.76 -22.76
C LEU A 148 -32.40 -9.19 -23.64
N LEU A 149 -33.62 -8.95 -23.16
CA LEU A 149 -34.86 -9.44 -23.75
C LEU A 149 -35.52 -8.42 -24.69
N TRP A 150 -35.34 -7.12 -24.44
CA TRP A 150 -35.93 -6.03 -25.24
C TRP A 150 -34.92 -4.91 -25.52
N PRO A 151 -35.04 -4.19 -26.66
CA PRO A 151 -34.11 -3.13 -27.07
C PRO A 151 -34.30 -1.81 -26.31
N VAL A 152 -34.46 -1.85 -24.99
CA VAL A 152 -34.71 -0.65 -24.15
C VAL A 152 -33.52 0.33 -24.10
N GLU A 153 -32.33 -0.12 -24.50
CA GLU A 153 -31.10 0.68 -24.46
C GLU A 153 -30.47 0.92 -25.84
N TYR A 154 -31.00 0.35 -26.93
CA TYR A 154 -30.34 0.35 -28.24
C TYR A 154 -30.13 1.78 -28.78
N ASP A 155 -31.16 2.61 -28.69
CA ASP A 155 -31.09 4.01 -29.15
C ASP A 155 -30.07 4.80 -28.34
N ALA A 156 -30.10 4.68 -27.00
CA ALA A 156 -29.14 5.32 -26.11
C ALA A 156 -27.70 4.80 -26.32
N ALA A 157 -27.57 3.53 -26.71
CA ALA A 157 -26.31 2.88 -27.02
C ALA A 157 -25.85 3.14 -28.46
N GLY A 158 -26.58 3.93 -29.28
CA GLY A 158 -26.20 4.31 -30.64
C GLY A 158 -26.16 3.16 -31.65
N VAL A 159 -26.93 2.10 -31.39
CA VAL A 159 -27.00 0.88 -32.20
C VAL A 159 -28.35 0.86 -32.94
N SER A 160 -28.30 0.82 -34.27
CA SER A 160 -29.49 0.84 -35.13
C SER A 160 -29.91 -0.53 -35.67
N VAL A 161 -29.13 -1.59 -35.38
CA VAL A 161 -29.44 -2.92 -35.89
C VAL A 161 -30.60 -3.58 -35.13
N PRO A 162 -31.41 -4.44 -35.78
CA PRO A 162 -32.55 -5.07 -35.13
C PRO A 162 -32.15 -5.98 -33.96
N HIS A 163 -32.93 -5.92 -32.89
CA HIS A 163 -32.76 -6.79 -31.73
C HIS A 163 -32.94 -8.29 -32.11
N PRO A 164 -32.14 -9.22 -31.58
CA PRO A 164 -32.19 -10.63 -32.00
C PRO A 164 -33.51 -11.34 -31.71
N PHE A 165 -34.17 -11.03 -30.59
CA PHE A 165 -35.30 -11.78 -30.07
C PHE A 165 -36.67 -11.12 -30.28
N ALA A 166 -36.70 -9.80 -30.35
CA ALA A 166 -37.91 -9.01 -30.16
C ALA A 166 -37.96 -7.87 -31.17
N GLY A 167 -39.18 -7.46 -31.52
CA GLY A 167 -39.41 -6.18 -32.18
C GLY A 167 -39.29 -5.01 -31.17
N PRO A 168 -40.07 -3.94 -31.32
CA PRO A 168 -40.05 -2.82 -30.37
C PRO A 168 -40.41 -3.29 -28.95
N ALA A 169 -39.80 -2.65 -27.95
CA ALA A 169 -40.07 -2.94 -26.54
C ALA A 169 -41.50 -2.49 -26.16
N PRO A 170 -42.26 -3.29 -25.40
CA PRO A 170 -43.56 -2.86 -24.87
C PRO A 170 -43.41 -1.63 -23.97
N ASP A 171 -44.37 -0.69 -24.02
CA ASP A 171 -44.33 0.54 -23.22
C ASP A 171 -44.17 0.29 -21.72
N ALA A 172 -44.82 -0.77 -21.20
CA ALA A 172 -44.69 -1.17 -19.80
C ALA A 172 -43.26 -1.59 -19.44
N VAL A 173 -42.54 -2.24 -20.35
CA VAL A 173 -41.13 -2.65 -20.15
C VAL A 173 -40.22 -1.42 -20.20
N VAL A 174 -40.44 -0.50 -21.14
CA VAL A 174 -39.70 0.76 -21.23
C VAL A 174 -39.89 1.60 -19.96
N ALA A 175 -41.14 1.71 -19.49
CA ALA A 175 -41.46 2.43 -18.26
C ALA A 175 -40.81 1.77 -17.03
N ALA A 176 -40.88 0.45 -16.90
CA ALA A 176 -40.26 -0.29 -15.79
C ALA A 176 -38.73 -0.16 -15.80
N TRP A 177 -38.09 -0.34 -16.96
CA TRP A 177 -36.65 -0.16 -17.11
C TRP A 177 -36.24 1.28 -16.77
N SER A 178 -36.97 2.28 -17.28
CA SER A 178 -36.66 3.69 -17.04
C SER A 178 -36.79 4.07 -15.56
N ALA A 179 -37.81 3.56 -14.87
CA ALA A 179 -38.04 3.77 -13.45
C ALA A 179 -36.96 3.15 -12.56
N LEU A 180 -36.24 2.13 -13.05
CA LEU A 180 -35.12 1.50 -12.35
C LEU A 180 -33.78 2.15 -12.72
N ALA A 181 -33.50 2.28 -14.02
CA ALA A 181 -32.19 2.65 -14.53
C ALA A 181 -31.82 4.12 -14.26
N HIS A 182 -32.69 5.08 -14.56
CA HIS A 182 -32.39 6.51 -14.40
C HIS A 182 -32.09 6.92 -12.94
N PRO A 183 -32.91 6.58 -11.94
CA PRO A 183 -32.60 6.92 -10.56
C PRO A 183 -31.37 6.17 -10.04
N SER A 184 -31.13 4.94 -10.54
CA SER A 184 -29.95 4.16 -10.12
C SER A 184 -28.64 4.88 -10.42
N TYR A 185 -28.53 5.57 -11.55
CA TYR A 185 -27.32 6.27 -11.94
C TYR A 185 -26.91 7.32 -10.89
N LEU A 186 -27.87 8.14 -10.46
CA LEU A 186 -27.64 9.16 -9.43
C LEU A 186 -27.33 8.53 -8.06
N VAL A 187 -28.07 7.48 -7.67
CA VAL A 187 -27.84 6.77 -6.41
C VAL A 187 -26.44 6.17 -6.35
N LEU A 188 -25.99 5.52 -7.43
CA LEU A 188 -24.65 4.91 -7.51
C LEU A 188 -23.55 5.98 -7.49
N GLN A 189 -23.75 7.10 -8.18
CA GLN A 189 -22.80 8.23 -8.13
C GLN A 189 -22.67 8.86 -6.75
N LEU A 190 -23.75 8.94 -5.97
CA LEU A 190 -23.70 9.40 -4.58
C LEU A 190 -23.09 8.36 -3.63
N LEU A 191 -23.21 7.08 -3.98
CA LEU A 191 -22.66 5.99 -3.19
C LEU A 191 -21.13 6.00 -3.19
N TRP A 192 -20.50 6.37 -4.32
CA TRP A 192 -19.04 6.42 -4.46
C TRP A 192 -18.35 7.35 -3.45
N PRO A 193 -18.67 8.66 -3.36
CA PRO A 193 -18.06 9.54 -2.38
C PRO A 193 -18.43 9.16 -0.94
N ALA A 194 -19.65 8.65 -0.71
CA ALA A 194 -20.05 8.17 0.62
C ALA A 194 -19.19 6.98 1.08
N ALA A 195 -18.95 6.01 0.20
CA ALA A 195 -18.08 4.86 0.48
C ALA A 195 -16.64 5.31 0.75
N ILE A 196 -16.09 6.19 -0.09
CA ILE A 196 -14.74 6.73 0.06
C ILE A 196 -14.62 7.52 1.38
N TRP A 197 -15.59 8.35 1.71
CA TRP A 197 -15.56 9.16 2.94
C TRP A 197 -15.63 8.29 4.20
N LEU A 198 -16.51 7.29 4.24
CA LEU A 198 -16.57 6.35 5.37
C LEU A 198 -15.27 5.59 5.54
N ARG A 199 -14.65 5.18 4.44
CA ARG A 199 -13.36 4.49 4.45
C ARG A 199 -12.22 5.41 4.86
N TRP A 200 -12.25 6.67 4.45
CA TRP A 200 -11.26 7.68 4.85
C TRP A 200 -11.22 7.88 6.37
N ARG A 201 -12.40 7.90 7.02
CA ARG A 201 -12.51 8.08 8.47
C ARG A 201 -11.82 6.98 9.28
N SER A 202 -11.86 5.73 8.80
CA SER A 202 -11.24 4.58 9.47
C SER A 202 -9.84 4.22 8.93
N ALA A 203 -9.41 4.81 7.81
CA ALA A 203 -8.15 4.46 7.15
C ALA A 203 -6.90 4.95 7.91
N THR A 204 -5.84 4.14 7.86
CA THR A 204 -4.47 4.48 8.27
C THR A 204 -3.72 5.24 7.16
N GLY A 205 -2.49 5.72 7.44
CA GLY A 205 -1.75 6.59 6.52
C GLY A 205 -1.53 6.02 5.10
N GLY A 206 -1.25 4.72 4.98
CA GLY A 206 -1.08 4.06 3.67
C GLY A 206 -2.37 4.06 2.84
N VAL A 207 -3.47 3.61 3.43
CA VAL A 207 -4.78 3.57 2.77
C VAL A 207 -5.30 4.98 2.45
N ARG A 208 -5.10 5.96 3.33
CA ARG A 208 -5.46 7.36 3.06
C ARG A 208 -4.74 7.92 1.83
N ARG A 209 -3.45 7.61 1.65
CA ARG A 209 -2.71 8.01 0.43
C ARG A 209 -3.30 7.36 -0.83
N GLN A 210 -3.66 6.08 -0.76
CA GLN A 210 -4.29 5.39 -1.89
C GLN A 210 -5.65 5.99 -2.26
N LEU A 211 -6.46 6.36 -1.26
CA LEU A 211 -7.74 7.06 -1.47
C LEU A 211 -7.52 8.47 -2.02
N ALA A 212 -6.48 9.18 -1.57
CA ALA A 212 -6.15 10.52 -2.06
C ALA A 212 -5.79 10.52 -3.55
N TRP A 213 -4.99 9.54 -4.01
CA TRP A 213 -4.67 9.39 -5.43
C TRP A 213 -5.90 9.10 -6.30
N LEU A 214 -6.80 8.22 -5.82
CA LEU A 214 -8.07 7.95 -6.49
C LEU A 214 -8.92 9.23 -6.60
N LEU A 215 -9.09 9.94 -5.47
CA LEU A 215 -9.87 11.19 -5.42
C LEU A 215 -9.28 12.27 -6.31
N LEU A 216 -7.94 12.42 -6.32
CA LEU A 216 -7.25 13.38 -7.17
C LEU A 216 -7.47 13.09 -8.66
N ALA A 217 -7.33 11.83 -9.08
CA ALA A 217 -7.57 11.43 -10.46
C ALA A 217 -9.04 11.64 -10.86
N ALA A 218 -9.98 11.28 -9.98
CA ALA A 218 -11.41 11.51 -10.22
C ALA A 218 -11.73 13.01 -10.31
N ALA A 219 -11.19 13.84 -9.41
CA ALA A 219 -11.37 15.29 -9.44
C ALA A 219 -10.79 15.91 -10.71
N ALA A 220 -9.61 15.46 -11.16
CA ALA A 220 -9.02 15.90 -12.42
C ALA A 220 -9.90 15.52 -13.62
N ALA A 221 -10.44 14.30 -13.67
CA ALA A 221 -11.35 13.87 -14.72
C ALA A 221 -12.66 14.70 -14.73
N VAL A 222 -13.22 14.99 -13.54
CA VAL A 222 -14.40 15.87 -13.41
C VAL A 222 -14.09 17.30 -13.85
N LEU A 223 -12.91 17.83 -13.51
CA LEU A 223 -12.49 19.15 -13.98
C LEU A 223 -12.42 19.20 -15.51
N VAL A 224 -11.79 18.21 -16.14
CA VAL A 224 -11.72 18.10 -17.61
C VAL A 224 -13.13 17.94 -18.21
N LEU A 225 -14.03 17.21 -17.56
CA LEU A 225 -15.44 17.11 -17.96
C LEU A 225 -16.12 18.47 -17.95
N VAL A 226 -15.99 19.23 -16.87
CA VAL A 226 -16.59 20.57 -16.74
C VAL A 226 -16.04 21.52 -17.81
N VAL A 227 -14.72 21.54 -18.03
CA VAL A 227 -14.11 22.35 -19.09
C VAL A 227 -14.62 21.91 -20.48
N GLY A 228 -14.77 20.60 -20.70
CA GLY A 228 -15.40 19.99 -21.88
C GLY A 228 -16.79 20.53 -22.16
N LEU A 229 -17.65 20.48 -21.14
CA LEU A 229 -19.05 20.90 -21.21
C LEU A 229 -19.19 22.42 -21.39
N VAL A 230 -18.40 23.23 -20.67
CA VAL A 230 -18.47 24.69 -20.73
C VAL A 230 -17.85 25.23 -22.02
N GLY A 231 -16.66 24.73 -22.40
CA GLY A 231 -15.90 25.23 -23.53
C GLY A 231 -16.36 24.69 -24.89
N TRP A 232 -16.61 23.38 -24.97
CA TRP A 232 -16.90 22.69 -26.24
C TRP A 232 -18.28 22.04 -26.31
N ARG A 233 -19.11 22.16 -25.26
CA ARG A 233 -20.45 21.55 -25.16
C ARG A 233 -20.46 20.04 -25.40
N THR A 234 -19.38 19.36 -25.01
CA THR A 234 -19.24 17.92 -25.16
C THR A 234 -18.64 17.28 -23.91
N PRO A 235 -19.11 16.09 -23.49
CA PRO A 235 -18.52 15.36 -22.37
C PRO A 235 -17.24 14.60 -22.78
N THR A 236 -16.92 14.50 -24.07
CA THR A 236 -15.84 13.63 -24.59
C THR A 236 -14.49 13.82 -23.90
N PRO A 237 -13.97 15.06 -23.69
CA PRO A 237 -12.69 15.22 -23.00
C PRO A 237 -12.69 14.63 -21.59
N GLY A 238 -13.78 14.82 -20.85
CA GLY A 238 -13.95 14.28 -19.50
C GLY A 238 -14.04 12.75 -19.47
N LEU A 239 -14.78 12.16 -20.42
CA LEU A 239 -14.87 10.70 -20.57
C LEU A 239 -13.51 10.07 -20.92
N LEU A 240 -12.72 10.73 -21.77
CA LEU A 240 -11.35 10.30 -22.07
C LEU A 240 -10.44 10.44 -20.84
N ALA A 241 -10.52 11.55 -20.11
CA ALA A 241 -9.74 11.74 -18.88
C ALA A 241 -10.10 10.71 -17.79
N ALA A 242 -11.36 10.30 -17.70
CA ALA A 242 -11.82 9.28 -16.75
C ALA A 242 -11.14 7.92 -16.95
N THR A 243 -10.60 7.63 -18.14
CA THR A 243 -9.84 6.39 -18.42
C THR A 243 -8.55 6.27 -17.62
N LEU A 244 -8.00 7.40 -17.16
CA LEU A 244 -6.80 7.45 -16.32
C LEU A 244 -7.08 7.14 -14.85
N VAL A 245 -8.34 7.25 -14.39
CA VAL A 245 -8.72 6.99 -13.00
C VAL A 245 -8.36 5.58 -12.55
N PRO A 246 -8.76 4.49 -13.25
CA PRO A 246 -8.35 3.14 -12.86
C PRO A 246 -6.83 2.93 -12.93
N VAL A 247 -6.12 3.60 -13.84
CA VAL A 247 -4.65 3.52 -13.94
C VAL A 247 -4.01 4.09 -12.67
N VAL A 248 -4.38 5.31 -12.28
CA VAL A 248 -3.85 5.96 -11.07
C VAL A 248 -4.23 5.16 -9.82
N ALA A 249 -5.49 4.70 -9.74
CA ALA A 249 -5.98 3.90 -8.62
C ALA A 249 -5.19 2.59 -8.45
N GLY A 250 -4.98 1.84 -9.52
CA GLY A 250 -4.22 0.59 -9.44
C GLY A 250 -2.73 0.77 -9.19
N LEU A 251 -2.13 1.83 -9.75
CA LEU A 251 -0.76 2.21 -9.41
C LEU A 251 -0.63 2.54 -7.92
N ALA A 252 -1.64 3.20 -7.32
CA ALA A 252 -1.68 3.45 -5.89
C ALA A 252 -1.88 2.16 -5.07
N VAL A 253 -2.67 1.20 -5.54
CA VAL A 253 -2.82 -0.13 -4.88
C VAL A 253 -1.49 -0.86 -4.81
N VAL A 254 -0.70 -0.85 -5.89
CA VAL A 254 0.59 -1.57 -5.94
C VAL A 254 1.73 -0.78 -5.29
N HIS A 255 1.86 0.51 -5.59
CA HIS A 255 3.02 1.33 -5.22
C HIS A 255 2.75 2.34 -4.11
N GLY A 256 1.51 2.47 -3.61
CA GLY A 256 1.17 3.41 -2.54
C GLY A 256 1.95 3.19 -1.24
N GLN A 257 2.47 1.97 -1.04
CA GLN A 257 3.40 1.61 0.04
C GLN A 257 4.86 1.99 -0.27
N HIS A 258 5.27 2.07 -1.54
CA HIS A 258 6.65 2.43 -1.92
C HIS A 258 6.95 3.90 -1.62
N ALA A 259 5.95 4.77 -1.80
CA ALA A 259 6.06 6.17 -1.40
C ALA A 259 6.30 6.35 0.10
N ALA A 260 5.90 5.38 0.94
CA ALA A 260 6.17 5.41 2.37
C ALA A 260 7.63 5.03 2.69
N ALA A 261 8.20 4.04 1.99
CA ALA A 261 9.63 3.75 2.09
C ALA A 261 10.50 4.91 1.58
N TYR A 262 10.17 5.47 0.41
CA TYR A 262 10.86 6.67 -0.08
C TYR A 262 10.67 7.88 0.84
N ALA A 263 9.49 8.10 1.40
CA ALA A 263 9.26 9.17 2.37
C ALA A 263 10.02 8.94 3.67
N ALA A 264 10.12 7.69 4.14
CA ALA A 264 10.94 7.31 5.27
C ALA A 264 12.42 7.61 5.03
N LEU A 265 12.96 7.23 3.88
CA LEU A 265 14.36 7.50 3.51
C LEU A 265 14.61 8.99 3.32
N THR A 266 13.68 9.70 2.67
CA THR A 266 13.75 11.15 2.49
C THR A 266 13.64 11.87 3.84
N TRP A 267 12.89 11.32 4.78
CA TRP A 267 12.77 11.84 6.13
C TRP A 267 14.04 11.56 6.94
N MET A 268 14.64 10.37 6.83
CA MET A 268 15.93 10.03 7.43
C MET A 268 17.05 10.93 6.87
N SER A 269 17.09 11.14 5.55
CA SER A 269 18.06 12.04 4.91
C SER A 269 17.90 13.50 5.37
N ARG A 270 16.69 13.90 5.80
CA ARG A 270 16.41 15.25 6.33
C ARG A 270 16.69 15.37 7.83
N ARG A 271 16.62 14.29 8.60
CA ARG A 271 16.88 14.31 10.05
C ARG A 271 18.35 14.54 10.39
N GLY A 272 19.26 14.31 9.44
CA GLY A 272 20.69 14.52 9.61
C GLY A 272 21.31 13.59 10.67
N PRO A 273 22.64 13.62 10.85
CA PRO A 273 23.36 12.71 11.77
C PRO A 273 23.05 12.90 13.27
N ALA A 274 22.14 13.81 13.64
CA ALA A 274 21.81 14.16 15.03
C ALA A 274 20.49 13.51 15.54
N ALA A 275 19.99 12.46 14.89
CA ALA A 275 18.82 11.73 15.36
C ALA A 275 19.20 10.82 16.55
N ASP A 276 18.63 11.10 17.73
CA ASP A 276 18.96 10.42 19.00
C ASP A 276 18.71 8.90 19.01
N ASP A 277 17.92 8.36 18.05
CA ASP A 277 17.55 6.94 17.97
C ASP A 277 17.28 6.47 16.52
N LEU A 278 18.36 6.37 15.73
CA LEU A 278 18.31 5.91 14.33
C LEU A 278 17.70 4.50 14.14
N PRO A 279 17.98 3.49 14.98
CA PRO A 279 17.37 2.17 14.87
C PRO A 279 15.85 2.19 15.02
N THR A 280 15.31 2.91 16.00
CA THR A 280 13.85 3.05 16.18
C THR A 280 13.22 3.83 15.05
N ASP A 281 13.91 4.85 14.54
CA ASP A 281 13.47 5.61 13.35
C ASP A 281 13.40 4.72 12.10
N LEU A 282 14.37 3.83 11.91
CA LEU A 282 14.37 2.82 10.84
C LEU A 282 13.23 1.79 11.04
N ALA A 283 12.97 1.37 12.27
CA ALA A 283 11.84 0.49 12.60
C ALA A 283 10.51 1.19 12.30
N HIS A 284 10.34 2.46 12.66
CA HIS A 284 9.14 3.25 12.38
C HIS A 284 8.94 3.46 10.87
N ALA A 285 10.00 3.80 10.14
CA ALA A 285 10.02 3.89 8.69
C ALA A 285 9.54 2.60 8.02
N THR A 286 10.14 1.48 8.43
CA THR A 286 9.80 0.13 7.93
C THR A 286 8.36 -0.23 8.27
N SER A 287 7.94 0.04 9.50
CA SER A 287 6.56 -0.20 9.94
C SER A 287 5.55 0.60 9.13
N GLY A 288 5.83 1.88 8.88
CA GLY A 288 5.00 2.74 8.04
C GLY A 288 4.95 2.32 6.57
N ALA A 289 6.05 1.75 6.06
CA ALA A 289 6.15 1.25 4.69
C ALA A 289 5.40 -0.08 4.51
N MET A 290 5.55 -0.99 5.47
CA MET A 290 4.98 -2.33 5.44
C MET A 290 3.56 -2.41 6.00
N GLY A 291 3.13 -1.41 6.78
CA GLY A 291 1.83 -1.36 7.44
C GLY A 291 1.68 -2.40 8.56
N ALA A 292 2.79 -2.79 9.18
CA ALA A 292 2.88 -3.82 10.20
C ALA A 292 3.96 -3.44 11.23
N PRO A 293 3.94 -3.95 12.47
CA PRO A 293 5.04 -3.72 13.41
C PRO A 293 6.37 -4.18 12.83
N ALA A 294 7.45 -3.47 13.13
CA ALA A 294 8.77 -3.78 12.62
C ALA A 294 9.83 -3.62 13.71
N SER A 295 10.89 -4.42 13.63
CA SER A 295 12.04 -4.36 14.51
C SER A 295 13.34 -4.46 13.72
N VAL A 296 14.37 -3.81 14.27
CA VAL A 296 15.73 -3.78 13.74
C VAL A 296 16.62 -4.51 14.73
N TRP A 297 17.40 -5.45 14.21
CA TRP A 297 18.27 -6.32 14.99
C TRP A 297 19.72 -6.12 14.56
N LEU A 298 20.65 -6.22 15.52
CA LEU A 298 22.08 -6.11 15.29
C LEU A 298 22.82 -7.09 16.21
N GLY A 299 23.90 -7.69 15.71
CA GLY A 299 24.72 -8.61 16.50
C GLY A 299 25.61 -9.48 15.63
N THR A 300 25.87 -10.70 16.09
CA THR A 300 26.53 -11.75 15.30
C THR A 300 25.49 -12.70 14.72
N ALA A 301 25.90 -13.57 13.80
CA ALA A 301 25.00 -14.59 13.23
C ALA A 301 24.40 -15.52 14.32
N GLU A 302 25.13 -15.75 15.40
CA GLU A 302 24.70 -16.60 16.51
C GLU A 302 23.85 -15.87 17.56
N ARG A 303 23.98 -14.53 17.64
CA ARG A 303 23.31 -13.74 18.66
C ARG A 303 22.98 -12.34 18.16
N LEU A 304 21.76 -12.17 17.67
CA LEU A 304 21.15 -10.89 17.30
C LEU A 304 20.34 -10.33 18.48
N GLN A 305 20.45 -9.03 18.71
CA GLN A 305 19.65 -8.30 19.69
C GLN A 305 18.82 -7.23 19.01
N VAL A 306 17.65 -6.94 19.57
CA VAL A 306 16.82 -5.82 19.12
C VAL A 306 17.50 -4.52 19.50
N VAL A 307 17.68 -3.64 18.51
CA VAL A 307 18.24 -2.30 18.69
C VAL A 307 17.20 -1.20 18.45
N GLY A 308 16.06 -1.53 17.83
CA GLY A 308 14.95 -0.60 17.66
C GLY A 308 13.65 -1.32 17.31
N THR A 309 12.52 -0.82 17.82
CA THR A 309 11.19 -1.39 17.58
C THR A 309 10.16 -0.32 17.28
N TRP A 310 9.18 -0.65 16.44
CA TRP A 310 8.00 0.18 16.28
C TRP A 310 6.75 -0.66 16.00
N PRO A 311 5.63 -0.43 16.72
CA PRO A 311 5.48 0.47 17.87
C PRO A 311 6.36 0.05 19.06
N ALA A 312 6.60 0.97 19.99
CA ALA A 312 7.34 0.64 21.22
C ALA A 312 6.63 -0.49 21.99
N VAL A 313 7.41 -1.45 22.47
CA VAL A 313 6.94 -2.63 23.20
C VAL A 313 7.42 -2.53 24.66
N ASP A 314 6.61 -3.01 25.61
CA ASP A 314 6.92 -2.92 27.05
C ASP A 314 8.15 -3.75 27.47
N ALA A 315 8.54 -4.75 26.67
CA ALA A 315 9.72 -5.57 26.90
C ALA A 315 10.41 -5.90 25.56
N ASP A 316 11.72 -5.73 25.52
CA ASP A 316 12.51 -6.09 24.35
C ASP A 316 12.59 -7.62 24.19
N PRO A 317 12.44 -8.15 22.97
CA PRO A 317 12.61 -9.56 22.68
C PRO A 317 13.99 -10.08 23.11
N SER A 318 14.01 -11.33 23.60
CA SER A 318 15.26 -12.02 23.92
C SER A 318 16.16 -12.15 22.68
N PRO A 319 17.49 -12.16 22.84
CA PRO A 319 18.41 -12.38 21.74
C PRO A 319 18.18 -13.72 21.05
N VAL A 320 18.29 -13.77 19.72
CA VAL A 320 18.08 -14.97 18.90
C VAL A 320 19.17 -15.15 17.86
N ALA A 321 19.38 -16.37 17.36
CA ALA A 321 20.25 -16.61 16.22
C ALA A 321 19.59 -16.15 14.91
N ALA A 322 20.40 -15.79 13.91
CA ALA A 322 19.91 -15.36 12.59
C ALA A 322 19.03 -16.44 11.91
N ALA A 323 19.30 -17.71 12.19
CA ALA A 323 18.54 -18.86 11.68
C ALA A 323 17.13 -18.98 12.31
N ASP A 324 16.94 -18.43 13.51
CA ASP A 324 15.69 -18.52 14.27
C ASP A 324 14.77 -17.32 14.03
N LEU A 325 15.19 -16.38 13.19
CA LEU A 325 14.37 -15.22 12.82
C LEU A 325 13.10 -15.65 12.07
N PRO A 326 12.00 -14.90 12.22
CA PRO A 326 10.76 -15.17 11.50
C PRO A 326 10.96 -15.28 9.99
N VAL A 327 10.24 -16.21 9.36
CA VAL A 327 10.26 -16.40 7.91
C VAL A 327 9.83 -15.11 7.22
N GLY A 328 10.68 -14.60 6.33
CA GLY A 328 10.45 -13.33 5.63
C GLY A 328 11.26 -12.16 6.17
N SER A 329 12.03 -12.34 7.24
CA SER A 329 13.05 -11.39 7.70
C SER A 329 14.12 -11.13 6.63
N ARG A 330 14.77 -9.97 6.67
CA ARG A 330 15.90 -9.66 5.79
C ARG A 330 17.16 -9.47 6.60
N LEU A 331 18.09 -10.40 6.40
CA LEU A 331 19.45 -10.28 6.90
C LEU A 331 20.20 -9.25 6.08
N VAL A 332 21.01 -8.48 6.77
CA VAL A 332 21.85 -7.43 6.25
C VAL A 332 23.28 -7.80 6.62
N ALA A 333 24.08 -8.17 5.62
CA ALA A 333 25.49 -8.45 5.85
C ALA A 333 26.20 -7.13 6.18
N LEU A 334 26.91 -7.10 7.30
CA LEU A 334 27.79 -6.00 7.70
C LEU A 334 29.26 -6.49 7.57
N SER A 335 30.19 -5.91 8.33
CA SER A 335 31.58 -6.38 8.42
C SER A 335 31.72 -7.85 8.83
N ASP A 336 32.91 -8.45 8.65
CA ASP A 336 33.21 -9.90 8.68
C ASP A 336 32.58 -10.78 9.79
N ASP A 337 32.16 -10.23 10.94
CA ASP A 337 31.53 -10.99 12.03
C ASP A 337 30.18 -10.40 12.52
N ARG A 338 29.68 -9.33 11.89
CA ARG A 338 28.43 -8.67 12.29
C ARG A 338 27.34 -8.81 11.24
N VAL A 339 26.13 -8.98 11.72
CA VAL A 339 24.92 -9.14 10.91
C VAL A 339 23.84 -8.24 11.48
N GLY A 340 23.12 -7.55 10.60
CA GLY A 340 21.89 -6.86 10.91
C GLY A 340 20.68 -7.67 10.44
N ALA A 341 19.51 -7.41 11.00
CA ALA A 341 18.27 -7.93 10.45
C ALA A 341 17.13 -6.92 10.54
N LEU A 342 16.31 -6.88 9.49
CA LEU A 342 15.05 -6.16 9.48
C LEU A 342 13.91 -7.18 9.53
N VAL A 343 13.09 -7.08 10.57
CA VAL A 343 11.99 -8.02 10.85
C VAL A 343 10.68 -7.25 10.82
N VAL A 344 9.69 -7.81 10.13
CA VAL A 344 8.33 -7.27 10.06
C VAL A 344 7.39 -8.32 10.60
N ASP A 345 6.68 -7.99 11.67
CA ASP A 345 5.75 -8.89 12.32
C ASP A 345 4.39 -8.83 11.61
N ARG A 346 4.11 -9.85 10.78
CA ARG A 346 2.92 -9.87 9.95
C ARG A 346 2.38 -11.28 9.76
N ASP A 347 1.06 -11.38 9.84
CA ASP A 347 0.31 -12.56 9.43
C ASP A 347 0.23 -12.69 7.90
N GLY A 348 0.86 -13.74 7.36
CA GLY A 348 0.73 -14.17 5.97
C GLY A 348 1.87 -13.75 5.03
N PRO A 349 1.88 -14.29 3.79
CA PRO A 349 2.99 -14.09 2.87
C PRO A 349 3.05 -12.66 2.31
N LEU A 350 4.26 -12.09 2.23
CA LEU A 350 4.52 -10.80 1.58
C LEU A 350 4.24 -10.87 0.08
N SER A 351 3.68 -9.79 -0.49
CA SER A 351 3.57 -9.63 -1.94
C SER A 351 4.93 -9.39 -2.59
N LEU A 352 5.03 -9.57 -3.91
CA LEU A 352 6.31 -9.40 -4.62
C LEU A 352 6.85 -7.96 -4.53
N ALA A 353 5.93 -6.99 -4.56
CA ALA A 353 6.26 -5.59 -4.39
C ALA A 353 6.74 -5.28 -2.95
N GLU A 354 6.12 -5.89 -1.93
CA GLU A 354 6.55 -5.75 -0.53
C GLU A 354 7.88 -6.49 -0.27
N VAL A 355 8.14 -7.62 -0.93
CA VAL A 355 9.44 -8.30 -0.89
C VAL A 355 10.53 -7.37 -1.41
N ARG A 356 10.34 -6.78 -2.59
CA ARG A 356 11.28 -5.82 -3.17
C ARG A 356 11.46 -4.59 -2.28
N LEU A 357 10.36 -4.07 -1.72
CA LEU A 357 10.39 -2.96 -0.78
C LEU A 357 11.24 -3.29 0.45
N LEU A 358 11.06 -4.49 1.01
CA LEU A 358 11.81 -4.94 2.18
C LEU A 358 13.28 -5.19 1.83
N ASP A 359 13.57 -5.71 0.64
CA ASP A 359 14.94 -5.84 0.11
C ASP A 359 15.61 -4.45 -0.02
N ASP A 360 14.90 -3.49 -0.60
CA ASP A 360 15.38 -2.11 -0.78
C ASP A 360 15.62 -1.43 0.58
N LEU A 361 14.67 -1.56 1.52
CA LEU A 361 14.80 -1.05 2.89
C LEU A 361 15.95 -1.72 3.64
N ALA A 362 16.14 -3.03 3.49
CA ALA A 362 17.23 -3.76 4.11
C ALA A 362 18.60 -3.35 3.55
N ALA A 363 18.70 -3.15 2.22
CA ALA A 363 19.91 -2.63 1.59
C ALA A 363 20.26 -1.23 2.09
N GLN A 364 19.27 -0.39 2.38
CA GLN A 364 19.48 0.95 2.92
C GLN A 364 19.75 0.95 4.43
N ALA A 365 19.09 0.05 5.17
CA ALA A 365 19.40 -0.22 6.56
C ALA A 365 20.85 -0.64 6.74
N ALA A 366 21.44 -1.36 5.78
CA ALA A 366 22.86 -1.71 5.77
C ALA A 366 23.76 -0.51 5.99
N LEU A 367 23.54 0.58 5.25
CA LEU A 367 24.34 1.80 5.36
C LEU A 367 24.21 2.46 6.74
N VAL A 368 23.02 2.41 7.33
CA VAL A 368 22.73 2.99 8.65
C VAL A 368 23.34 2.14 9.76
N LEU A 369 23.15 0.82 9.69
CA LEU A 369 23.70 -0.13 10.64
C LEU A 369 25.23 -0.16 10.56
N GLU A 370 25.80 -0.08 9.36
CA GLU A 370 27.25 0.05 9.16
C GLU A 370 27.78 1.35 9.77
N HIS A 371 27.07 2.48 9.62
CA HIS A 371 27.44 3.72 10.31
C HIS A 371 27.41 3.60 11.84
N LEU A 372 26.42 2.89 12.40
CA LEU A 372 26.37 2.61 13.85
C LEU A 372 27.56 1.75 14.30
N THR A 373 27.94 0.73 13.53
CA THR A 373 29.13 -0.07 13.83
C THR A 373 30.43 0.72 13.72
N LEU A 374 30.52 1.64 12.76
CA LEU A 374 31.65 2.55 12.60
C LEU A 374 31.71 3.57 13.75
N GLY A 375 30.58 4.09 14.22
CA GLY A 375 30.51 4.97 15.39
C GLY A 375 30.99 4.28 16.68
N GLU A 376 30.66 2.99 16.86
CA GLU A 376 31.20 2.17 17.94
C GLU A 376 32.71 1.88 17.80
N LEU A 377 33.22 1.76 16.58
CA LEU A 377 34.64 1.49 16.28
C LEU A 377 35.52 2.75 16.33
N VAL A 378 34.96 3.93 16.03
CA VAL A 378 35.69 5.21 15.89
C VAL A 378 35.46 6.14 17.09
N GLY A 379 34.43 5.91 17.92
CA GLY A 379 34.08 6.76 19.05
C GLY A 379 34.76 6.41 20.38
N CYS A 380 35.93 7.00 20.64
CA CYS A 380 36.53 7.26 21.96
C CYS A 380 36.63 6.09 22.96
N ARG A 381 37.85 5.56 23.17
CA ARG A 381 38.18 4.88 24.44
C ARG A 381 37.98 5.90 25.58
N PRO A 382 37.01 5.73 26.49
CA PRO A 382 36.86 6.63 27.62
C PRO A 382 38.10 6.55 28.50
N GLY A 383 38.50 7.68 29.10
CA GLY A 383 39.56 7.69 30.11
C GLY A 383 39.19 6.81 31.32
N PRO A 384 40.17 6.33 32.09
CA PRO A 384 39.91 5.52 33.27
C PRO A 384 39.01 6.28 34.26
N VAL A 385 38.08 5.58 34.92
CA VAL A 385 37.16 6.13 35.93
C VAL A 385 37.95 6.44 37.21
N VAL A 386 38.74 7.51 37.18
CA VAL A 386 39.61 7.94 38.28
C VAL A 386 39.36 9.44 38.53
N GLY A 387 39.09 9.82 39.79
CA GLY A 387 38.89 11.22 40.19
C GLY A 387 37.44 11.72 40.21
N LEU A 388 36.46 10.81 40.12
CA LEU A 388 35.07 11.12 40.47
C LEU A 388 34.93 11.28 41.99
N THR A 389 34.13 12.25 42.41
CA THR A 389 33.70 12.40 43.80
C THR A 389 32.67 11.32 44.15
N PRO A 390 32.45 11.01 45.44
CA PRO A 390 31.46 10.01 45.85
C PRO A 390 30.07 10.27 45.24
N ARG A 391 29.68 11.56 45.15
CA ARG A 391 28.38 11.93 44.60
C ARG A 391 28.30 11.76 43.08
N GLU A 392 29.38 12.05 42.36
CA GLU A 392 29.46 11.80 40.92
C GLU A 392 29.47 10.30 40.60
N GLN A 393 30.07 9.49 41.48
CA GLN A 393 30.05 8.04 41.36
C GLN A 393 28.64 7.47 41.56
N GLU A 394 27.92 7.87 42.61
CA GLU A 394 26.52 7.46 42.82
C GLU A 394 25.62 7.83 41.63
N VAL A 395 25.83 9.02 41.05
CA VAL A 395 25.09 9.47 39.87
C VAL A 395 25.43 8.59 38.66
N LEU A 396 26.70 8.23 38.46
CA LEU A 396 27.14 7.35 37.37
C LEU A 396 26.63 5.90 37.55
N GLU A 397 26.55 5.40 38.78
CA GLU A 397 25.98 4.10 39.12
C GLU A 397 24.50 4.03 38.76
N LEU A 398 23.71 5.02 39.18
CA LEU A 398 22.29 5.09 38.84
C LEU A 398 22.06 5.30 37.33
N MET A 399 22.99 5.96 36.62
CA MET A 399 22.96 5.99 35.15
C MET A 399 23.18 4.62 34.54
N ALA A 400 24.09 3.82 35.10
CA ALA A 400 24.38 2.46 34.64
C ALA A 400 23.20 1.52 34.89
N ASP A 401 22.40 1.76 35.93
CA ASP A 401 21.11 1.11 36.19
C ASP A 401 19.99 1.53 35.20
N GLY A 402 20.30 2.39 34.23
CA GLY A 402 19.34 2.85 33.21
C GLY A 402 18.38 3.95 33.67
N LEU A 403 18.60 4.55 34.85
CA LEU A 403 17.70 5.58 35.37
C LEU A 403 17.85 6.92 34.63
N SER A 404 16.73 7.61 34.42
CA SER A 404 16.68 8.97 33.85
C SER A 404 17.11 10.03 34.88
N ASN A 405 17.40 11.26 34.44
CA ASN A 405 17.74 12.36 35.38
C ASN A 405 16.62 12.64 36.39
N ALA A 406 15.35 12.51 35.97
CA ALA A 406 14.20 12.66 36.86
C ALA A 406 14.16 11.54 37.92
N ALA A 407 14.37 10.29 37.51
CA ALA A 407 14.41 9.15 38.43
C ALA A 407 15.63 9.21 39.38
N ILE A 408 16.78 9.71 38.92
CA ILE A 408 17.97 9.96 39.77
C ILE A 408 17.66 11.06 40.80
N CYS A 409 16.97 12.13 40.41
CA CYS A 409 16.53 13.18 41.34
C CYS A 409 15.66 12.61 42.47
N GLU A 410 14.70 11.75 42.13
CA GLU A 410 13.83 11.08 43.11
C GLU A 410 14.62 10.14 44.03
N ARG A 411 15.48 9.29 43.45
CA ARG A 411 16.28 8.29 44.18
C ARG A 411 17.25 8.93 45.17
N LEU A 412 17.85 10.06 44.78
CA LEU A 412 18.87 10.76 45.58
C LEU A 412 18.30 11.92 46.40
N HIS A 413 16.98 12.14 46.36
CA HIS A 413 16.28 13.28 46.96
C HIS A 413 16.92 14.64 46.60
N LEU A 414 17.27 14.83 45.32
CA LEU A 414 17.88 16.05 44.80
C LEU A 414 16.98 16.78 43.81
N SER A 415 17.26 18.07 43.63
CA SER A 415 16.67 18.85 42.53
C SER A 415 17.42 18.61 41.23
N ILE A 416 16.73 18.80 40.10
CA ILE A 416 17.33 18.70 38.76
C ILE A 416 18.50 19.68 38.56
N LYS A 417 18.41 20.86 39.18
CA LYS A 417 19.48 21.88 39.20
C LYS A 417 20.75 21.42 39.90
N THR A 418 20.70 20.32 40.67
CA THR A 418 21.84 19.70 41.34
C THR A 418 22.37 18.51 40.55
N VAL A 419 21.48 17.72 39.94
CA VAL A 419 21.86 16.53 39.17
C VAL A 419 22.50 16.90 37.84
N GLU A 420 21.95 17.87 37.10
CA GLU A 420 22.48 18.27 35.78
C GLU A 420 23.96 18.72 35.83
N PRO A 421 24.39 19.59 36.78
CA PRO A 421 25.81 19.91 36.93
C PRO A 421 26.68 18.70 37.29
N ALA A 422 26.18 17.76 38.10
CA ALA A 422 26.90 16.55 38.45
C ALA A 422 27.12 15.64 37.22
N VAL A 423 26.08 15.48 36.38
CA VAL A 423 26.19 14.76 35.08
C VAL A 423 27.21 15.44 34.17
N GLY A 424 27.16 16.78 34.08
CA GLY A 424 28.11 17.56 33.29
C GLY A 424 29.56 17.39 33.78
N SER A 425 29.78 17.40 35.09
CA SER A 425 31.09 17.17 35.71
C SER A 425 31.61 15.75 35.45
N VAL A 426 30.76 14.73 35.54
CA VAL A 426 31.11 13.34 35.18
C VAL A 426 31.60 13.27 33.74
N PHE A 427 30.86 13.85 32.78
CA PHE A 427 31.28 13.86 31.38
C PHE A 427 32.61 14.58 31.16
N ALA A 428 32.80 15.73 31.80
CA ALA A 428 34.05 16.49 31.71
C ALA A 428 35.24 15.68 32.25
N LYS A 429 35.08 15.02 33.40
CA LYS A 429 36.13 14.21 34.04
C LYS A 429 36.47 12.94 33.27
N LEU A 430 35.47 12.33 32.62
CA LEU A 430 35.67 11.19 31.71
C LEU A 430 36.18 11.62 30.33
N GLN A 431 36.45 12.91 30.11
CA GLN A 431 36.88 13.51 28.84
C GLN A 431 35.90 13.23 27.69
N LEU A 432 34.61 13.11 28.02
CA LEU A 432 33.53 12.88 27.07
C LEU A 432 33.11 14.22 26.48
N HIS A 433 33.78 14.59 25.39
CA HIS A 433 33.47 15.77 24.61
C HIS A 433 32.12 15.60 23.90
N GLN A 434 31.40 16.70 23.67
CA GLN A 434 30.23 16.68 22.79
C GLN A 434 30.72 16.38 21.38
N GLN A 435 30.47 15.17 20.91
CA GLN A 435 30.66 14.79 19.53
C GLN A 435 29.29 14.52 18.89
N PRO A 436 29.11 14.88 17.61
CA PRO A 436 27.81 14.82 16.94
C PRO A 436 27.30 13.39 16.68
N ASP A 437 28.14 12.38 16.89
CA ASP A 437 27.94 10.96 16.56
C ASP A 437 27.93 10.02 17.77
N THR A 438 28.02 10.55 19.01
CA THR A 438 28.09 9.71 20.21
C THR A 438 27.25 10.24 21.38
N ASN A 439 26.57 9.32 22.07
CA ASN A 439 25.84 9.64 23.30
C ASN A 439 26.77 9.56 24.51
N ARG A 440 27.14 10.72 25.06
CA ARG A 440 28.03 10.83 26.23
C ARG A 440 27.56 10.04 27.45
N ARG A 441 26.24 9.86 27.63
CA ARG A 441 25.70 9.06 28.74
C ARG A 441 26.00 7.58 28.55
N VAL A 442 25.80 7.07 27.35
CA VAL A 442 26.11 5.67 26.99
C VAL A 442 27.62 5.42 27.12
N LEU A 443 28.45 6.34 26.62
CA LEU A 443 29.90 6.25 26.76
C LEU A 443 30.36 6.26 28.22
N ALA A 444 29.73 7.07 29.08
CA ALA A 444 30.01 7.10 30.52
C ALA A 444 29.63 5.78 31.20
N VAL A 445 28.47 5.21 30.89
CA VAL A 445 28.03 3.91 31.41
C VAL A 445 28.95 2.78 30.96
N LEU A 446 29.34 2.76 29.67
CA LEU A 446 30.29 1.77 29.17
C LEU A 446 31.69 1.92 29.80
N ALA A 447 32.10 3.14 30.17
CA ALA A 447 33.33 3.37 30.93
C ALA A 447 33.23 2.78 32.35
N TYR A 448 32.09 3.00 33.01
CA TYR A 448 31.79 2.46 34.33
C TYR A 448 31.78 0.93 34.34
N LEU A 449 31.00 0.29 33.44
CA LEU A 449 30.91 -1.17 33.37
C LEU A 449 32.26 -1.84 33.13
N ARG A 450 33.10 -1.28 32.25
CA ARG A 450 34.47 -1.75 32.02
C ARG A 450 35.37 -1.61 33.25
N SER A 451 35.15 -0.57 34.06
CA SER A 451 35.90 -0.39 35.32
C SER A 451 35.50 -1.41 36.39
N VAL A 452 34.20 -1.73 36.48
CA VAL A 452 33.67 -2.74 37.41
C VAL A 452 34.09 -4.15 36.98
N GLU A 453 34.04 -4.45 35.68
CA GLU A 453 34.51 -5.72 35.12
C GLU A 453 36.03 -5.90 35.28
N GLY A 454 36.82 -4.82 35.16
CA GLY A 454 38.25 -4.82 35.42
C GLY A 454 38.64 -4.92 36.91
N LEU A 455 37.70 -4.67 37.82
CA LEU A 455 37.86 -4.81 39.27
C LEU A 455 37.39 -6.17 39.80
N ALA A 456 36.75 -7.01 38.97
CA ALA A 456 36.44 -8.37 39.36
C ALA A 456 37.77 -9.13 39.54
N PRO A 457 38.10 -9.63 40.75
CA PRO A 457 39.28 -10.47 40.89
C PRO A 457 39.09 -11.67 39.97
N ALA A 458 40.10 -11.93 39.12
CA ALA A 458 40.23 -13.19 38.42
C ALA A 458 40.00 -14.30 39.45
N ARG A 459 38.84 -14.94 39.42
CA ARG A 459 38.61 -16.21 40.10
C ARG A 459 39.55 -17.20 39.40
N ARG A 460 40.79 -17.27 39.89
CA ARG A 460 41.70 -18.37 39.64
C ARG A 460 41.03 -19.62 40.20
N GLU A 461 40.79 -20.55 39.30
CA GLU A 461 41.06 -21.99 39.43
C GLU A 461 40.87 -22.61 40.82
N GLU A 462 39.91 -23.53 40.90
CA GLU A 462 40.22 -24.94 41.19
C GLU A 462 39.54 -25.84 40.15
#